data_AF-A0A3E4Q309-F1
#
_entry.id   AF-A0A3E4Q309-F1
#
_cell.length_a   1.000
_cell.length_b   1.000
_cell.length_c   1.000
_cell.angle_alpha   90.00
_cell.angle_beta   90.00
_cell.angle_gamma   90.00
#
_symmetry.space_group_name_H-M   'P 1'
#
loop_
_entity.id
_entity.type
_entity.pdbx_description
1 polymer ?
#
loop_
_entity_poly.entity_id
_entity_poly.type
_entity_poly.pdbx_seq_one_letter_code
_entity_poly.pdbx_strand_id
1 'polypeptide(L)'
;MSSNLKIKRICAWCGKEFIAQKTTTACCSKQCANALYKKKKRDEAIKANNQFIEKKIDEKPIERIKDKPFLTITETAIYLGVTRPTVYGYIKRGELKVTRLGFKYLLKKKDIDELFNNPTEFHTPTKEKAPITDFYTTAEVKEKYHVNESWIFVVAKKNNIPRTFNRGKTYWSKKHMDAYFAKKIPNPDITEWYSTQEMQEKFGMTLSAIYTFVSKNAIPKKKEGIMVYYSKKHVDIAKGVATPEEPQYYTVAEAMEKFNLTRDQLYHYAKYHNIPKVKKGKYTLISKPELDKLLEAPKIE
;
A
#
# COMPACT_ATOMS: atom_id res chain seq x y z
N MET A 1 -36.19 56.53 -10.91
CA MET A 1 -36.08 56.94 -12.32
C MET A 1 -36.74 55.89 -13.21
N SER A 2 -37.97 56.09 -13.65
CA SER A 2 -38.59 55.26 -14.70
C SER A 2 -38.09 55.76 -16.05
N SER A 3 -37.13 55.07 -16.64
CA SER A 3 -36.69 55.36 -18.00
C SER A 3 -37.84 55.09 -18.97
N ASN A 4 -38.34 56.13 -19.64
CA ASN A 4 -39.36 56.07 -20.69
C ASN A 4 -38.78 55.53 -22.02
N LEU A 5 -38.10 54.39 -21.94
CA LEU A 5 -37.50 53.73 -23.11
C LEU A 5 -38.61 53.07 -23.93
N LYS A 6 -38.72 53.41 -25.21
CA LYS A 6 -39.60 52.75 -26.18
C LYS A 6 -38.73 52.04 -27.21
N ILE A 7 -38.61 50.72 -27.09
CA ILE A 7 -37.71 49.88 -27.92
C ILE A 7 -38.56 49.00 -28.83
N LYS A 8 -38.37 49.08 -30.15
CA LYS A 8 -39.02 48.17 -31.11
C LYS A 8 -38.36 46.79 -31.05
N ARG A 9 -39.15 45.71 -30.86
CA ARG A 9 -38.68 44.32 -30.80
C ARG A 9 -39.63 43.36 -31.50
N ILE A 10 -39.11 42.20 -31.89
CA ILE A 10 -39.92 41.09 -32.40
C ILE A 10 -40.25 40.14 -31.24
N CYS A 11 -41.51 39.73 -31.14
CA CYS A 11 -41.97 38.78 -30.13
C CYS A 11 -41.39 37.38 -30.36
N ALA A 12 -40.73 36.82 -29.34
CA ALA A 12 -40.10 35.49 -29.42
C ALA A 12 -41.09 34.32 -29.62
N TRP A 13 -42.40 34.55 -29.46
CA TRP A 13 -43.45 33.55 -29.66
C TRP A 13 -44.18 33.69 -30.99
N CYS A 14 -44.76 34.87 -31.25
CA CYS A 14 -45.62 35.09 -32.42
C CYS A 14 -44.94 35.81 -33.59
N GLY A 15 -43.68 36.22 -33.44
CA GLY A 15 -42.91 36.88 -34.52
C GLY A 15 -43.37 38.29 -34.89
N LYS A 16 -44.36 38.87 -34.19
CA LYS A 16 -44.85 40.23 -34.46
C LYS A 16 -43.99 41.29 -33.79
N GLU A 17 -43.86 42.44 -34.46
CA GLU A 17 -43.22 43.63 -33.90
C GLU A 17 -44.05 44.25 -32.77
N PHE A 18 -43.40 44.70 -31.71
CA PHE A 18 -44.03 45.40 -30.59
C PHE A 18 -43.07 46.40 -29.93
N ILE A 19 -43.63 47.35 -29.18
CA ILE A 19 -42.86 48.36 -28.44
C ILE A 19 -42.69 47.89 -26.99
N ALA A 20 -41.46 47.58 -26.60
CA ALA A 20 -41.09 47.19 -25.25
C ALA A 20 -40.61 48.39 -24.43
N GLN A 21 -40.99 48.40 -23.15
CA GLN A 21 -40.53 49.39 -22.17
C GLN A 21 -39.23 48.97 -21.45
N LYS A 22 -38.85 47.70 -21.53
CA LYS A 22 -37.66 47.12 -20.90
C LYS A 22 -36.83 46.34 -21.93
N THR A 23 -35.52 46.36 -21.78
CA THR A 23 -34.56 45.58 -22.59
C THR A 23 -34.64 44.07 -22.35
N THR A 24 -35.35 43.62 -21.32
CA THR A 24 -35.53 42.19 -20.99
C THR A 24 -36.85 41.61 -21.50
N THR A 25 -37.79 42.44 -21.97
CA THR A 25 -39.09 41.97 -22.44
C THR A 25 -38.98 41.24 -23.77
N ALA A 26 -39.27 39.94 -23.77
CA ALA A 26 -39.14 39.06 -24.94
C ALA A 26 -40.44 38.84 -25.73
N CYS A 27 -41.61 39.20 -25.19
CA CYS A 27 -42.91 38.89 -25.79
C CYS A 27 -43.85 40.11 -25.78
N CYS A 28 -44.74 40.20 -26.78
CA CYS A 28 -45.68 41.31 -26.95
C CYS A 28 -46.85 41.29 -25.96
N SER A 29 -47.19 40.13 -25.38
CA SER A 29 -48.30 39.99 -24.43
C SER A 29 -48.06 38.88 -23.41
N LYS A 30 -48.82 38.91 -22.29
CA LYS A 30 -48.79 37.86 -21.26
C LYS A 30 -49.15 36.48 -21.83
N GLN A 31 -50.05 36.41 -22.81
CA GLN A 31 -50.42 35.17 -23.49
C GLN A 31 -49.22 34.58 -24.27
N CYS A 32 -48.51 35.41 -25.03
CA CYS A 32 -47.30 34.99 -25.78
C CYS A 32 -46.19 34.54 -24.83
N ALA A 33 -46.00 35.25 -23.70
CA ALA A 33 -45.02 34.86 -22.68
C ALA A 33 -45.34 33.50 -22.04
N ASN A 34 -46.61 33.26 -21.69
CA ASN A 34 -47.07 31.99 -21.15
C ASN A 34 -46.92 30.83 -22.15
N ALA A 35 -47.20 31.08 -23.42
CA ALA A 35 -47.06 30.08 -24.48
C ALA A 35 -45.58 29.73 -24.72
N LEU A 36 -44.69 30.73 -24.75
CA LEU A 36 -43.24 30.54 -24.81
C LEU A 36 -42.72 29.73 -23.61
N TYR A 37 -43.18 30.05 -22.40
CA TYR A 37 -42.83 29.32 -21.18
C TYR A 37 -43.26 27.84 -21.26
N LYS A 38 -44.50 27.57 -21.67
CA LYS A 38 -45.01 26.20 -21.84
C LYS A 38 -44.26 25.42 -22.93
N LYS A 39 -43.82 26.07 -24.01
CA LYS A 39 -42.99 25.42 -25.05
C LYS A 39 -41.60 25.10 -24.51
N LYS A 40 -40.93 26.04 -23.85
CA LYS A 40 -39.62 25.80 -23.20
C LYS A 40 -39.68 24.60 -22.23
N LYS A 41 -40.73 24.54 -21.40
CA LYS A 41 -40.91 23.41 -20.47
C LYS A 41 -41.12 22.06 -21.17
N ARG A 42 -41.82 22.04 -22.32
CA ARG A 42 -41.96 20.84 -23.14
C ARG A 42 -40.64 20.44 -23.81
N ASP A 43 -39.92 21.39 -24.37
CA ASP A 43 -38.63 21.15 -25.02
C ASP A 43 -37.57 20.67 -24.00
N GLU A 44 -37.58 21.21 -22.79
CA GLU A 44 -36.76 20.74 -21.65
C GLU A 44 -37.07 19.27 -21.30
N ALA A 45 -38.35 18.90 -21.23
CA ALA A 45 -38.76 17.53 -20.93
C ALA A 45 -38.36 16.54 -22.06
N ILE A 46 -38.53 16.93 -23.32
CA ILE A 46 -38.10 16.12 -24.48
C ILE A 46 -36.58 15.94 -24.47
N LYS A 47 -35.83 17.01 -24.22
CA LYS A 47 -34.36 16.94 -24.14
C LYS A 47 -33.89 16.04 -23.00
N ALA A 48 -34.52 16.11 -21.83
CA ALA A 48 -34.20 15.24 -20.70
C ALA A 48 -34.48 13.75 -21.02
N ASN A 49 -35.60 13.46 -21.70
CA ASN A 49 -35.93 12.09 -22.10
C ASN A 49 -34.95 11.56 -23.15
N ASN A 50 -34.63 12.35 -24.18
CA ASN A 50 -33.65 11.95 -25.20
C ASN A 50 -32.26 11.70 -24.58
N GLN A 51 -31.80 12.54 -23.65
CA GLN A 51 -30.54 12.31 -22.93
C GLN A 51 -30.56 11.03 -22.07
N PHE A 52 -31.70 10.67 -21.50
CA PHE A 52 -31.85 9.42 -20.75
C PHE A 52 -31.83 8.20 -21.67
N ILE A 53 -32.48 8.28 -22.83
CA ILE A 53 -32.47 7.22 -23.84
C ILE A 53 -31.07 7.04 -24.44
N GLU A 54 -30.35 8.11 -24.77
CA GLU A 54 -28.96 8.06 -25.25
C GLU A 54 -28.05 7.34 -24.24
N LYS A 55 -28.16 7.66 -22.94
CA LYS A 55 -27.43 6.95 -21.87
C LYS A 55 -27.74 5.45 -21.82
N LYS A 56 -29.02 5.08 -21.94
CA LYS A 56 -29.43 3.65 -21.98
C LYS A 56 -28.96 2.91 -23.24
N ILE A 57 -28.79 3.61 -24.36
CA ILE A 57 -28.26 3.02 -25.59
C ILE A 57 -26.76 2.77 -25.46
N ASP A 58 -26.01 3.68 -24.81
CA ASP A 58 -24.60 3.45 -24.50
C ASP A 58 -24.39 2.31 -23.48
N GLU A 59 -25.38 2.05 -22.62
CA GLU A 59 -25.43 0.87 -21.74
C GLU A 59 -25.68 -0.46 -22.48
N LYS A 60 -25.97 -0.46 -23.78
CA LYS A 60 -26.04 -1.65 -24.64
C LYS A 60 -24.80 -1.79 -25.56
N PRO A 61 -23.59 -1.95 -25.03
CA PRO A 61 -22.36 -2.03 -25.82
C PRO A 61 -22.28 -3.30 -26.70
N ILE A 62 -23.08 -4.32 -26.40
CA ILE A 62 -22.98 -5.65 -27.00
C ILE A 62 -23.27 -5.62 -28.51
N GLU A 63 -24.26 -4.82 -28.95
CA GLU A 63 -24.64 -4.75 -30.37
C GLU A 63 -23.54 -4.12 -31.24
N ARG A 64 -22.83 -3.10 -30.73
CA ARG A 64 -21.71 -2.45 -31.43
C ARG A 64 -20.44 -3.32 -31.49
N ILE A 65 -20.34 -4.32 -30.62
CA ILE A 65 -19.15 -5.18 -30.47
C ILE A 65 -19.24 -6.43 -31.35
N LYS A 66 -20.46 -6.94 -31.59
CA LYS A 66 -20.69 -8.20 -32.32
C LYS A 66 -20.07 -8.23 -33.72
N ASP A 67 -20.09 -7.12 -34.44
CA ASP A 67 -19.68 -7.07 -35.85
C ASP A 67 -18.18 -6.79 -36.05
N LYS A 68 -17.43 -6.50 -34.98
CA LYS A 68 -15.99 -6.18 -35.10
C LYS A 68 -15.15 -7.45 -35.21
N PRO A 69 -14.23 -7.56 -36.20
CA PRO A 69 -13.35 -8.72 -36.34
C PRO A 69 -12.23 -8.76 -35.28
N PHE A 70 -11.86 -7.60 -34.73
CA PHE A 70 -10.85 -7.46 -33.70
C PHE A 70 -11.44 -6.72 -32.50
N LEU A 71 -11.17 -7.24 -31.30
CA LEU A 71 -11.68 -6.71 -30.05
C LEU A 71 -10.53 -6.25 -29.15
N THR A 72 -10.73 -5.10 -28.49
CA THR A 72 -9.86 -4.69 -27.39
C THR A 72 -10.10 -5.54 -26.15
N ILE A 73 -9.14 -5.61 -25.22
CA ILE A 73 -9.31 -6.33 -23.94
C ILE A 73 -10.61 -5.94 -23.22
N THR A 74 -10.99 -4.66 -23.27
CA THR A 74 -12.25 -4.15 -22.71
C THR A 74 -13.48 -4.70 -23.41
N GLU A 75 -13.48 -4.71 -24.75
CA GLU A 75 -14.60 -5.22 -25.53
C GLU A 75 -14.68 -6.74 -25.43
N THR A 76 -13.54 -7.44 -25.38
CA THR A 76 -13.47 -8.88 -25.13
C THR A 76 -14.05 -9.24 -23.76
N ALA A 77 -13.75 -8.45 -22.72
CA ALA A 77 -14.33 -8.66 -21.39
C ALA A 77 -15.87 -8.56 -21.43
N ILE A 78 -16.40 -7.55 -22.15
CA ILE A 78 -17.85 -7.37 -22.35
C ILE A 78 -18.45 -8.51 -23.18
N TYR A 79 -17.77 -8.90 -24.27
CA TYR A 79 -18.21 -9.99 -25.17
C TYR A 79 -18.26 -11.35 -24.45
N LEU A 80 -17.27 -11.63 -23.61
CA LEU A 80 -17.18 -12.86 -22.81
C LEU A 80 -18.04 -12.83 -21.54
N GLY A 81 -18.56 -11.65 -21.14
CA GLY A 81 -19.26 -11.49 -19.87
C GLY A 81 -18.36 -11.66 -18.63
N VAL A 82 -17.04 -11.44 -18.77
CA VAL A 82 -16.05 -11.59 -17.68
C VAL A 82 -15.39 -10.26 -17.32
N THR A 83 -14.68 -10.23 -16.20
CA THR A 83 -13.93 -9.03 -15.79
C THR A 83 -12.63 -8.87 -16.59
N ARG A 84 -12.15 -7.63 -16.75
CA ARG A 84 -10.85 -7.35 -17.42
C ARG A 84 -9.67 -8.14 -16.80
N PRO A 85 -9.54 -8.26 -15.46
CA PRO A 85 -8.51 -9.11 -14.84
C PRO A 85 -8.57 -10.56 -15.31
N THR A 86 -9.76 -11.12 -15.52
CA THR A 86 -9.94 -12.49 -16.02
C THR A 86 -9.35 -12.64 -17.42
N VAL A 87 -9.62 -11.67 -18.32
CA VAL A 87 -9.04 -11.64 -19.67
C VAL A 87 -7.52 -11.53 -19.63
N TYR A 88 -6.96 -10.69 -18.75
CA TYR A 88 -5.50 -10.65 -18.52
C TYR A 88 -4.96 -11.98 -18.00
N GLY A 89 -5.73 -12.69 -17.17
CA GLY A 89 -5.40 -14.04 -16.72
C GLY A 89 -5.31 -15.03 -17.87
N TYR A 90 -6.30 -15.02 -18.78
CA TYR A 90 -6.30 -15.84 -20.00
C TYR A 90 -5.08 -15.58 -20.88
N ILE A 91 -4.74 -14.31 -21.09
CA ILE A 91 -3.54 -13.92 -21.86
C ILE A 91 -2.26 -14.38 -21.15
N LYS A 92 -2.17 -14.21 -19.82
CA LYS A 92 -0.97 -14.58 -19.06
C LYS A 92 -0.74 -16.10 -19.02
N ARG A 93 -1.80 -16.90 -19.04
CA ARG A 93 -1.73 -18.37 -19.11
C ARG A 93 -1.48 -18.88 -20.54
N GLY A 94 -1.57 -18.02 -21.55
CA GLY A 94 -1.43 -18.41 -22.96
C GLY A 94 -2.69 -19.02 -23.57
N GLU A 95 -3.83 -18.95 -22.87
CA GLU A 95 -5.13 -19.47 -23.34
C GLU A 95 -5.72 -18.59 -24.45
N LEU A 96 -5.51 -17.27 -24.38
CA LEU A 96 -5.92 -16.31 -25.43
C LEU A 96 -4.71 -15.70 -26.13
N LYS A 97 -4.70 -15.82 -27.46
CA LYS A 97 -3.71 -15.16 -28.32
C LYS A 97 -4.05 -13.67 -28.43
N VAL A 98 -3.05 -12.83 -28.24
CA VAL A 98 -3.19 -11.36 -28.33
C VAL A 98 -2.14 -10.80 -29.28
N THR A 99 -2.54 -9.86 -30.12
CA THR A 99 -1.62 -9.11 -30.99
C THR A 99 -1.46 -7.70 -30.45
N ARG A 100 -0.21 -7.27 -30.25
CA ARG A 100 0.10 -5.90 -29.86
C ARG A 100 0.22 -5.03 -31.11
N LEU A 101 -0.63 -4.01 -31.19
CA LEU A 101 -0.59 -2.98 -32.24
C LEU A 101 -0.37 -1.62 -31.56
N GLY A 102 0.90 -1.19 -31.56
CA GLY A 102 1.35 0.00 -30.85
C GLY A 102 1.13 -0.09 -29.33
N PHE A 103 0.32 0.82 -28.80
CA PHE A 103 -0.06 0.87 -27.38
C PHE A 103 -1.31 0.05 -27.05
N LYS A 104 -1.95 -0.58 -28.06
CA LYS A 104 -3.20 -1.33 -27.87
C LYS A 104 -2.97 -2.83 -28.08
N TYR A 105 -3.72 -3.61 -27.31
CA TYR A 105 -3.82 -5.05 -27.44
C TYR A 105 -5.14 -5.40 -28.13
N LEU A 106 -5.06 -6.12 -29.25
CA LEU A 106 -6.21 -6.57 -30.02
C LEU A 106 -6.24 -8.10 -30.06
N LEU A 107 -7.44 -8.65 -29.88
CA LEU A 107 -7.74 -10.07 -29.96
C LEU A 107 -8.58 -10.32 -31.19
N LYS A 108 -8.28 -11.40 -31.92
CA LYS A 108 -9.11 -11.85 -33.04
C LYS A 108 -10.35 -12.51 -32.47
N LYS A 109 -11.52 -12.18 -33.01
CA LYS A 109 -12.77 -12.83 -32.58
C LYS A 109 -12.73 -14.36 -32.76
N LYS A 110 -12.10 -14.83 -33.85
CA LYS A 110 -11.89 -16.26 -34.13
C LYS A 110 -11.16 -16.99 -33.00
N ASP A 111 -10.10 -16.40 -32.46
CA ASP A 111 -9.29 -17.01 -31.39
C ASP A 111 -10.10 -17.09 -30.07
N ILE A 112 -11.03 -16.15 -29.87
CA ILE A 112 -11.95 -16.15 -28.72
C ILE A 112 -13.01 -17.24 -28.89
N ASP A 113 -13.59 -17.36 -30.10
CA ASP A 113 -14.57 -18.40 -30.42
C ASP A 113 -13.94 -19.81 -30.35
N GLU A 114 -12.66 -19.95 -30.72
CA GLU A 114 -11.89 -21.19 -30.58
C GLU A 114 -11.75 -21.63 -29.13
N LEU A 115 -11.54 -20.70 -28.19
CA LEU A 115 -11.49 -20.99 -26.75
C LEU A 115 -12.82 -21.50 -26.20
N PHE A 116 -13.96 -21.03 -26.72
CA PHE A 116 -15.27 -21.57 -26.33
C PHE A 116 -15.50 -22.99 -26.85
N ASN A 117 -15.06 -23.27 -28.07
CA ASN A 117 -15.24 -24.59 -28.69
C ASN A 117 -14.29 -25.63 -28.09
N ASN A 118 -13.08 -25.22 -27.70
CA ASN A 118 -12.06 -26.07 -27.10
C ASN A 118 -11.63 -25.49 -25.74
N PRO A 119 -12.43 -25.68 -24.68
CA PRO A 119 -12.08 -25.18 -23.36
C PRO A 119 -10.76 -25.81 -22.89
N THR A 120 -9.78 -24.97 -22.58
CA THR A 120 -8.52 -25.43 -21.98
C THR A 120 -8.80 -26.05 -20.60
N GLU A 121 -8.06 -27.09 -20.24
CA GLU A 121 -8.17 -27.71 -18.92
C GLU A 121 -8.00 -26.65 -17.82
N PHE A 122 -8.97 -26.61 -16.89
CA PHE A 122 -8.95 -25.65 -15.80
C PHE A 122 -7.87 -26.03 -14.78
N HIS A 123 -6.74 -25.33 -14.80
CA HIS A 123 -5.74 -25.44 -13.74
C HIS A 123 -5.88 -24.31 -12.74
N THR A 124 -6.20 -24.65 -11.48
CA THR A 124 -6.06 -23.69 -10.39
C THR A 124 -4.56 -23.40 -10.19
N PRO A 125 -4.14 -22.12 -10.15
CA PRO A 125 -2.74 -21.78 -9.91
C PRO A 125 -2.39 -22.11 -8.46
N THR A 126 -2.04 -23.36 -8.21
CA THR A 126 -1.47 -23.78 -6.94
C THR A 126 -0.04 -23.29 -6.94
N LYS A 127 0.30 -22.32 -6.08
CA LYS A 127 1.71 -21.99 -5.84
C LYS A 127 2.39 -23.25 -5.35
N GLU A 128 3.23 -23.86 -6.17
CA GLU A 128 4.10 -24.95 -5.75
C GLU A 128 4.92 -24.46 -4.56
N LYS A 129 4.60 -24.96 -3.36
CA LYS A 129 5.38 -24.65 -2.17
C LYS A 129 6.68 -25.42 -2.31
N ALA A 130 7.81 -24.72 -2.33
CA ALA A 130 9.12 -25.36 -2.39
C ALA A 130 9.22 -26.47 -1.31
N PRO A 131 9.71 -27.67 -1.66
CA PRO A 131 9.78 -28.78 -0.72
C PRO A 131 10.67 -28.38 0.46
N ILE A 132 10.17 -28.62 1.67
CA ILE A 132 10.94 -28.39 2.90
C ILE A 132 11.83 -29.62 3.08
N THR A 133 13.13 -29.50 2.79
CA THR A 133 14.12 -30.58 2.93
C THR A 133 14.75 -30.63 4.32
N ASP A 134 14.86 -29.46 4.98
CA ASP A 134 15.62 -29.34 6.21
C ASP A 134 14.71 -29.28 7.44
N PHE A 135 14.90 -30.22 8.36
CA PHE A 135 14.19 -30.30 9.62
C PHE A 135 15.10 -30.34 10.85
N TYR A 136 14.63 -29.80 11.97
CA TYR A 136 15.18 -29.98 13.32
C TYR A 136 14.34 -30.97 14.11
N THR A 137 14.95 -31.78 14.97
CA THR A 137 14.22 -32.54 16.00
C THR A 137 13.81 -31.65 17.17
N THR A 138 12.80 -32.05 17.94
CA THR A 138 12.42 -31.33 19.18
C THR A 138 13.58 -31.15 20.16
N ALA A 139 14.45 -32.16 20.27
CA ALA A 139 15.64 -32.12 21.12
C ALA A 139 16.67 -31.09 20.60
N GLU A 140 16.94 -31.06 19.30
CA GLU A 140 17.83 -30.06 18.69
C GLU A 140 17.30 -28.63 18.89
N VAL A 141 15.99 -28.41 18.78
CA VAL A 141 15.40 -27.07 19.04
C VAL A 141 15.55 -26.69 20.51
N LYS A 142 15.36 -27.64 21.43
CA LYS A 142 15.56 -27.43 22.87
C LYS A 142 17.00 -27.04 23.19
N GLU A 143 17.97 -27.73 22.62
CA GLU A 143 19.40 -27.48 22.84
C GLU A 143 19.85 -26.17 22.19
N LYS A 144 19.49 -25.93 20.92
CA LYS A 144 19.90 -24.73 20.16
C LYS A 144 19.33 -23.44 20.74
N TYR A 145 18.07 -23.47 21.20
CA TYR A 145 17.35 -22.26 21.64
C TYR A 145 17.09 -22.20 23.15
N HIS A 146 17.53 -23.20 23.91
CA HIS A 146 17.32 -23.30 25.37
C HIS A 146 15.86 -23.09 25.80
N VAL A 147 14.92 -23.65 25.03
CA VAL A 147 13.47 -23.55 25.26
C VAL A 147 12.86 -24.85 25.76
N ASN A 148 11.78 -24.76 26.53
CA ASN A 148 11.06 -25.95 27.02
C ASN A 148 10.35 -26.69 25.86
N GLU A 149 10.37 -28.02 25.88
CA GLU A 149 9.75 -28.91 24.89
C GLU A 149 8.25 -28.63 24.70
N SER A 150 7.49 -28.58 25.80
CA SER A 150 6.05 -28.30 25.75
C SER A 150 5.76 -26.92 25.13
N TRP A 151 6.66 -25.96 25.30
CA TRP A 151 6.51 -24.62 24.75
C TRP A 151 6.74 -24.58 23.24
N ILE A 152 7.63 -25.42 22.69
CA ILE A 152 7.87 -25.53 21.25
C ILE A 152 6.57 -25.87 20.52
N PHE A 153 5.76 -26.80 21.05
CA PHE A 153 4.47 -27.19 20.45
C PHE A 153 3.45 -26.05 20.44
N VAL A 154 3.35 -25.29 21.54
CA VAL A 154 2.44 -24.14 21.64
C VAL A 154 2.83 -23.07 20.62
N VAL A 155 4.12 -22.78 20.50
CA VAL A 155 4.65 -21.79 19.55
C VAL A 155 4.46 -22.22 18.11
N ALA A 156 4.71 -23.50 17.81
CA ALA A 156 4.53 -24.04 16.46
C ALA A 156 3.07 -23.94 16.01
N LYS A 157 2.11 -24.23 16.89
CA LYS A 157 0.67 -24.07 16.62
C LYS A 157 0.29 -22.61 16.40
N LYS A 158 0.82 -21.69 17.21
CA LYS A 158 0.50 -20.25 17.11
C LYS A 158 1.04 -19.59 15.84
N ASN A 159 2.21 -20.02 15.36
CA ASN A 159 2.88 -19.41 14.20
C ASN A 159 2.79 -20.26 12.92
N ASN A 160 1.95 -21.29 12.89
CA ASN A 160 1.75 -22.18 11.75
C ASN A 160 3.05 -22.76 11.19
N ILE A 161 3.97 -23.20 12.06
CA ILE A 161 5.24 -23.79 11.62
C ILE A 161 4.99 -25.23 11.12
N PRO A 162 5.39 -25.56 9.87
CA PRO A 162 5.25 -26.91 9.34
C PRO A 162 6.02 -27.93 10.19
N ARG A 163 5.36 -29.06 10.46
CA ARG A 163 5.92 -30.19 11.18
C ARG A 163 5.68 -31.48 10.42
N THR A 164 6.64 -32.40 10.51
CA THR A 164 6.52 -33.76 10.02
C THR A 164 6.72 -34.72 11.20
N PHE A 165 6.05 -35.87 11.16
CA PHE A 165 6.16 -36.90 12.18
C PHE A 165 6.80 -38.13 11.56
N ASN A 166 7.90 -38.60 12.11
CA ASN A 166 8.59 -39.78 11.63
C ASN A 166 9.12 -40.60 12.81
N ARG A 167 8.77 -41.89 12.86
CA ARG A 167 9.22 -42.86 13.89
C ARG A 167 9.11 -42.34 15.33
N GLY A 168 7.95 -41.79 15.72
CA GLY A 168 7.73 -41.33 17.10
C GLY A 168 8.35 -39.97 17.43
N LYS A 169 9.15 -39.38 16.54
CA LYS A 169 9.80 -38.07 16.74
C LYS A 169 9.12 -37.00 15.89
N THR A 170 8.99 -35.80 16.45
CA THR A 170 8.47 -34.63 15.73
C THR A 170 9.62 -33.83 15.15
N TYR A 171 9.49 -33.50 13.86
CA TYR A 171 10.45 -32.74 13.07
C TYR A 171 9.83 -31.39 12.70
N TRP A 172 10.63 -30.33 12.82
CA TRP A 172 10.21 -28.95 12.56
C TRP A 172 11.03 -28.36 11.43
N SER A 173 10.42 -27.58 10.53
CA SER A 173 11.19 -26.94 9.46
C SER A 173 12.26 -25.98 10.01
N LYS A 174 13.53 -26.15 9.60
CA LYS A 174 14.64 -25.28 10.03
C LYS A 174 14.39 -23.81 9.68
N LYS A 175 14.00 -23.56 8.42
CA LYS A 175 13.73 -22.21 7.90
C LYS A 175 12.68 -21.46 8.74
N HIS A 176 11.59 -22.13 9.10
CA HIS A 176 10.52 -21.52 9.87
C HIS A 176 10.86 -21.34 11.36
N MET A 177 11.61 -22.28 11.94
CA MET A 177 12.14 -22.16 13.31
C MET A 177 13.12 -21.00 13.40
N ASP A 178 14.14 -20.98 12.55
CA ASP A 178 15.18 -19.95 12.56
C ASP A 178 14.59 -18.56 12.28
N ALA A 179 13.66 -18.44 11.31
CA ALA A 179 12.97 -17.18 11.05
C ALA A 179 12.10 -16.71 12.23
N TYR A 180 11.53 -17.62 13.00
CA TYR A 180 10.77 -17.26 14.20
C TYR A 180 11.69 -16.74 15.31
N PHE A 181 12.82 -17.41 15.56
CA PHE A 181 13.77 -16.99 16.59
C PHE A 181 14.53 -15.73 16.18
N ALA A 182 14.90 -15.55 14.91
CA ALA A 182 15.56 -14.36 14.40
C ALA A 182 14.77 -13.07 14.69
N LYS A 183 13.43 -13.12 14.60
CA LYS A 183 12.56 -11.98 14.96
C LYS A 183 12.60 -11.61 16.45
N LYS A 184 13.10 -12.49 17.32
CA LYS A 184 13.13 -12.32 18.78
C LYS A 184 14.51 -12.10 19.36
N ILE A 185 15.56 -12.18 18.55
CA ILE A 185 16.91 -11.84 19.00
C ILE A 185 16.92 -10.33 19.32
N PRO A 186 17.22 -9.92 20.57
CA PRO A 186 17.40 -8.51 20.90
C PRO A 186 18.48 -7.88 20.02
N ASN A 187 18.36 -6.59 19.69
CA ASN A 187 19.36 -5.91 18.85
C ASN A 187 20.79 -6.15 19.38
N PRO A 188 21.75 -6.50 18.51
CA PRO A 188 23.14 -6.81 18.90
C PRO A 188 23.89 -5.62 19.51
N ASP A 189 23.35 -4.40 19.44
CA ASP A 189 23.92 -3.19 20.06
C ASP A 189 23.83 -3.16 21.61
N ILE A 190 23.16 -4.15 22.21
CA ILE A 190 22.99 -4.28 23.66
C ILE A 190 24.01 -5.29 24.20
N THR A 191 25.21 -4.78 24.49
CA THR A 191 26.33 -5.56 25.06
C THR A 191 26.20 -5.79 26.56
N GLU A 192 25.53 -4.88 27.29
CA GLU A 192 25.45 -4.92 28.74
C GLU A 192 24.02 -5.13 29.25
N TRP A 193 23.87 -6.05 30.19
CA TRP A 193 22.60 -6.45 30.77
C TRP A 193 22.65 -6.39 32.30
N TYR A 194 21.58 -5.91 32.92
CA TYR A 194 21.37 -6.03 34.37
C TYR A 194 20.53 -7.25 34.71
N SER A 195 20.91 -7.95 35.75
CA SER A 195 20.04 -8.94 36.40
C SER A 195 18.93 -8.25 37.21
N THR A 196 17.87 -8.99 37.55
CA THR A 196 16.85 -8.51 38.48
C THR A 196 17.48 -8.09 39.81
N GLN A 197 18.43 -8.86 40.34
CA GLN A 197 19.07 -8.62 41.64
C GLN A 197 19.91 -7.33 41.61
N GLU A 198 20.71 -7.13 40.57
CA GLU A 198 21.52 -5.93 40.40
C GLU A 198 20.67 -4.66 40.32
N MET A 199 19.48 -4.73 39.71
CA MET A 199 18.56 -3.59 39.68
C MET A 199 17.89 -3.33 41.04
N GLN A 200 17.68 -4.35 41.86
CA GLN A 200 17.19 -4.17 43.22
C GLN A 200 18.24 -3.44 44.07
N GLU A 201 19.50 -3.87 43.97
CA GLU A 201 20.61 -3.26 44.72
C GLU A 201 20.93 -1.84 44.25
N LYS A 202 21.04 -1.61 42.94
CA LYS A 202 21.44 -0.30 42.40
C LYS A 202 20.36 0.77 42.50
N PHE A 203 19.10 0.40 42.32
CA PHE A 203 18.00 1.36 42.24
C PHE A 203 17.02 1.27 43.41
N GLY A 204 17.27 0.41 44.40
CA GLY A 204 16.40 0.22 45.56
C GLY A 204 14.98 -0.22 45.20
N MET A 205 14.78 -0.82 44.03
CA MET A 205 13.46 -1.19 43.52
C MET A 205 13.01 -2.56 44.04
N THR A 206 11.72 -2.73 44.29
CA THR A 206 11.12 -4.05 44.52
C THR A 206 11.00 -4.82 43.19
N LEU A 207 10.93 -6.15 43.25
CA LEU A 207 10.73 -7.00 42.05
C LEU A 207 9.49 -6.59 41.24
N SER A 208 8.39 -6.24 41.92
CA SER A 208 7.16 -5.77 41.26
C SER A 208 7.38 -4.43 40.55
N ALA A 209 8.07 -3.49 41.18
CA ALA A 209 8.40 -2.20 40.58
C ALA A 209 9.28 -2.36 39.34
N ILE A 210 10.24 -3.29 39.37
CA ILE A 210 11.07 -3.65 38.20
C ILE A 210 10.20 -4.12 37.03
N TYR A 211 9.27 -5.06 37.27
CA TYR A 211 8.41 -5.60 36.20
C TYR A 211 7.51 -4.53 35.59
N THR A 212 6.91 -3.67 36.41
CA THR A 212 6.10 -2.55 35.94
C THR A 212 6.94 -1.54 35.16
N PHE A 213 8.14 -1.23 35.64
CA PHE A 213 9.08 -0.30 34.99
C PHE A 213 9.51 -0.78 33.61
N VAL A 214 9.96 -2.03 33.50
CA VAL A 214 10.37 -2.65 32.24
C VAL A 214 9.22 -2.67 31.23
N SER A 215 8.02 -3.03 31.69
CA SER A 215 6.81 -3.07 30.85
C SER A 215 6.43 -1.68 30.34
N LYS A 216 6.43 -0.68 31.22
CA LYS A 216 6.07 0.71 30.89
C LYS A 216 7.05 1.33 29.89
N ASN A 217 8.34 1.02 30.01
CA ASN A 217 9.39 1.57 29.16
C ASN A 217 9.75 0.67 27.97
N ALA A 218 9.02 -0.42 27.75
CA ALA A 218 9.25 -1.41 26.69
C ALA A 218 10.71 -1.87 26.58
N ILE A 219 11.37 -2.08 27.73
CA ILE A 219 12.80 -2.40 27.79
C ILE A 219 13.04 -3.82 27.25
N PRO A 220 13.99 -3.99 26.30
CA PRO A 220 14.39 -5.30 25.81
C PRO A 220 14.82 -6.22 26.95
N LYS A 221 14.31 -7.45 26.95
CA LYS A 221 14.62 -8.47 27.94
C LYS A 221 15.14 -9.74 27.30
N LYS A 222 16.17 -10.32 27.89
CA LYS A 222 16.72 -11.64 27.55
C LYS A 222 16.41 -12.59 28.70
N LYS A 223 16.03 -13.82 28.39
CA LYS A 223 15.80 -14.87 29.38
C LYS A 223 16.84 -15.96 29.16
N GLU A 224 17.64 -16.23 30.19
CA GLU A 224 18.59 -17.35 30.21
C GLU A 224 18.26 -18.20 31.45
N GLY A 225 17.74 -19.41 31.22
CA GLY A 225 17.26 -20.28 32.30
C GLY A 225 16.08 -19.66 33.08
N ILE A 226 16.22 -19.57 34.41
CA ILE A 226 15.22 -18.99 35.31
C ILE A 226 15.39 -17.46 35.39
N MET A 227 16.59 -16.94 35.13
CA MET A 227 16.94 -15.54 35.33
C MET A 227 16.54 -14.69 34.12
N VAL A 228 16.12 -13.46 34.39
CA VAL A 228 15.74 -12.47 33.38
C VAL A 228 16.72 -11.31 33.47
N TYR A 229 17.24 -10.95 32.31
CA TYR A 229 18.19 -9.88 32.12
C TYR A 229 17.56 -8.74 31.33
N TYR A 230 17.85 -7.52 31.71
CA TYR A 230 17.34 -6.30 31.08
C TYR A 230 18.48 -5.46 30.54
N SER A 231 18.29 -4.83 29.40
CA SER A 231 19.34 -4.02 28.77
C SER A 231 19.75 -2.84 29.66
N LYS A 232 21.03 -2.76 30.04
CA LYS A 232 21.57 -1.71 30.90
C LYS A 232 21.37 -0.31 30.32
N LYS A 233 21.69 -0.14 29.03
CA LYS A 233 21.50 1.12 28.29
C LYS A 233 20.08 1.69 28.44
N HIS A 234 19.05 0.89 28.19
CA HIS A 234 17.66 1.36 28.27
C HIS A 234 17.18 1.56 29.73
N VAL A 235 17.69 0.78 30.68
CA VAL A 235 17.38 0.97 32.11
C VAL A 235 17.97 2.28 32.62
N ASP A 236 19.23 2.56 32.31
CA ASP A 236 19.94 3.77 32.74
C ASP A 236 19.35 5.03 32.10
N ILE A 237 18.94 4.98 30.82
CA ILE A 237 18.20 6.06 30.14
C ILE A 237 16.86 6.30 30.82
N ALA A 238 16.08 5.24 31.09
CA ALA A 238 14.75 5.36 31.67
C ALA A 238 14.77 5.76 33.15
N LYS A 239 15.89 5.57 33.85
CA LYS A 239 16.14 6.08 35.21
C LYS A 239 16.81 7.45 35.25
N GLY A 240 17.21 8.00 34.10
CA GLY A 240 17.84 9.32 34.01
C GLY A 240 19.29 9.36 34.51
N VAL A 241 19.95 8.21 34.67
CA VAL A 241 21.37 8.11 35.06
C VAL A 241 22.29 8.31 33.85
N ALA A 242 21.83 7.89 32.67
CA ALA A 242 22.49 8.18 31.40
C ALA A 242 21.68 9.23 30.63
N THR A 243 22.34 10.31 30.20
CA THR A 243 21.79 11.20 29.17
C THR A 243 21.48 10.37 27.92
N PRO A 244 20.30 10.52 27.29
CA PRO A 244 20.05 9.90 25.99
C PRO A 244 21.20 10.28 25.08
N GLU A 245 21.88 9.30 24.46
CA GLU A 245 22.84 9.61 23.41
C GLU A 245 22.10 10.51 22.42
N GLU A 246 22.50 11.78 22.36
CA GLU A 246 21.87 12.72 21.44
C GLU A 246 21.95 12.06 20.07
N PRO A 247 20.83 11.95 19.34
CA PRO A 247 20.86 11.41 17.99
C PRO A 247 21.91 12.20 17.24
N GLN A 248 23.04 11.57 16.99
CA GLN A 248 24.17 12.26 16.43
C GLN A 248 23.76 12.58 14.99
N TYR A 249 23.58 13.86 14.71
CA TYR A 249 23.31 14.35 13.36
C TYR A 249 24.53 15.11 12.84
N TYR A 250 24.86 14.95 11.56
CA TYR A 250 25.75 15.89 10.87
C TYR A 250 24.95 17.07 10.37
N THR A 251 25.54 18.27 10.44
CA THR A 251 25.12 19.36 9.57
C THR A 251 25.54 19.04 8.13
N VAL A 252 24.86 19.63 7.13
CA VAL A 252 25.24 19.44 5.72
C VAL A 252 26.70 19.82 5.47
N ALA A 253 27.21 20.87 6.13
CA ALA A 253 28.60 21.29 5.99
C ALA A 253 29.59 20.25 6.55
N GLU A 254 29.35 19.77 7.78
CA GLU A 254 30.17 18.71 8.39
C GLU A 254 30.19 17.42 7.55
N ALA A 255 29.04 17.04 6.97
CA ALA A 255 28.95 15.86 6.12
C ALA A 255 29.70 16.03 4.79
N MET A 256 29.69 17.23 4.22
CA MET A 256 30.45 17.54 3.00
C MET A 256 31.96 17.44 3.25
N GLU A 257 32.43 18.00 4.38
CA GLU A 257 33.85 17.95 4.76
C GLU A 257 34.32 16.52 5.07
N LYS A 258 33.50 15.73 5.78
CA LYS A 258 33.91 14.39 6.20
C LYS A 258 34.01 13.39 5.03
N PHE A 259 33.09 13.48 4.07
CA PHE A 259 32.99 12.50 2.97
C PHE A 259 33.48 13.03 1.62
N ASN A 260 33.96 14.28 1.56
CA ASN A 260 34.35 14.96 0.32
C ASN A 260 33.25 14.90 -0.77
N LEU A 261 31.99 14.99 -0.36
CA LEU A 261 30.83 14.97 -1.25
C LEU A 261 30.29 16.37 -1.48
N THR A 262 29.79 16.62 -2.68
CA THR A 262 29.02 17.84 -2.96
C THR A 262 27.66 17.80 -2.25
N ARG A 263 27.11 18.99 -1.98
CA ARG A 263 25.78 19.15 -1.36
C ARG A 263 24.71 18.35 -2.09
N ASP A 264 24.72 18.36 -3.43
CA ASP A 264 23.71 17.68 -4.25
C ASP A 264 23.85 16.16 -4.21
N GLN A 265 25.08 15.64 -4.22
CA GLN A 265 25.33 14.21 -4.02
C GLN A 265 24.80 13.76 -2.66
N LEU A 266 25.05 14.52 -1.59
CA LEU A 266 24.55 14.23 -0.25
C LEU A 266 23.01 14.14 -0.20
N TYR A 267 22.31 15.11 -0.82
CA TYR A 267 20.84 15.07 -0.90
C TYR A 267 20.30 13.93 -1.77
N HIS A 268 21.01 13.59 -2.85
CA HIS A 268 20.66 12.47 -3.70
C HIS A 268 20.75 11.16 -2.92
N TYR A 269 21.86 10.89 -2.23
CA TYR A 269 22.04 9.69 -1.41
C TYR A 269 21.03 9.61 -0.27
N ALA A 270 20.79 10.73 0.43
CA ALA A 270 19.78 10.77 1.49
C ALA A 270 18.36 10.46 0.99
N LYS A 271 18.01 10.93 -0.22
CA LYS A 271 16.71 10.64 -0.84
C LYS A 271 16.62 9.19 -1.32
N TYR A 272 17.68 8.67 -1.94
CA TYR A 272 17.70 7.34 -2.55
C TYR A 272 17.71 6.21 -1.49
N HIS A 273 18.49 6.38 -0.42
CA HIS A 273 18.58 5.42 0.68
C HIS A 273 17.61 5.69 1.84
N ASN A 274 16.72 6.69 1.69
CA ASN A 274 15.70 7.07 2.66
C ASN A 274 16.26 7.37 4.07
N ILE A 275 17.40 8.06 4.12
CA ILE A 275 18.06 8.47 5.38
C ILE A 275 17.18 9.51 6.09
N PRO A 276 16.90 9.36 7.40
CA PRO A 276 16.11 10.32 8.16
C PRO A 276 16.85 11.65 8.27
N LYS A 277 16.09 12.71 8.00
CA LYS A 277 16.54 14.11 8.06
C LYS A 277 15.63 14.89 8.99
N VAL A 278 16.22 15.66 9.89
CA VAL A 278 15.49 16.55 10.80
C VAL A 278 15.81 18.00 10.41
N LYS A 279 14.79 18.85 10.30
CA LYS A 279 15.01 20.28 10.08
C LYS A 279 15.06 20.99 11.43
N LYS A 280 16.18 21.64 11.74
CA LYS A 280 16.33 22.52 12.91
C LYS A 280 16.58 23.94 12.43
N GLY A 281 15.50 24.71 12.27
CA GLY A 281 15.52 26.07 11.71
C GLY A 281 15.99 26.08 10.24
N LYS A 282 17.05 26.84 9.94
CA LYS A 282 17.64 26.96 8.59
C LYS A 282 18.46 25.73 8.17
N TYR A 283 18.91 24.92 9.13
CA TYR A 283 19.81 23.80 8.89
C TYR A 283 19.03 22.48 8.73
N THR A 284 19.46 21.68 7.75
CA THR A 284 19.05 20.27 7.64
C THR A 284 20.09 19.42 8.32
N LEU A 285 19.64 18.59 9.27
CA LEU A 285 20.46 17.65 10.02
C LEU A 285 20.23 16.25 9.45
N ILE A 286 21.30 15.53 9.16
CA ILE A 286 21.28 14.18 8.57
C ILE A 286 21.83 13.20 9.61
N SER A 287 21.20 12.04 9.76
CA SER A 287 21.62 11.00 10.74
C SER A 287 23.06 10.55 10.50
N LYS A 288 23.97 10.74 11.48
CA LYS A 288 25.36 10.26 11.42
C LYS A 288 25.46 8.76 11.18
N PRO A 289 24.82 7.88 11.98
CA PRO A 289 25.06 6.43 11.89
C PRO A 289 24.63 5.84 10.54
N GLU A 290 23.56 6.36 9.95
CA GLU A 290 23.08 5.88 8.65
C GLU A 290 23.93 6.39 7.49
N LEU A 291 24.41 7.64 7.57
CA LEU A 291 25.28 8.21 6.56
C LEU A 291 26.68 7.58 6.59
N ASP A 292 27.24 7.39 7.79
CA ASP A 292 28.51 6.70 8.01
C ASP A 292 28.43 5.26 7.46
N LYS A 293 27.37 4.49 7.77
CA LYS A 293 27.19 3.13 7.24
C LYS A 293 27.07 3.04 5.72
N LEU A 294 26.48 4.06 5.07
CA LEU A 294 26.33 4.08 3.61
C LEU A 294 27.61 4.46 2.87
N LEU A 295 28.45 5.28 3.51
CA LEU A 295 29.68 5.81 2.92
C LEU A 295 30.95 5.17 3.52
N GLU A 296 30.79 4.13 4.35
CA GLU A 296 31.88 3.29 4.82
C GLU A 296 32.67 2.74 3.62
N ALA A 297 33.97 3.00 3.61
CA ALA A 297 34.85 2.49 2.55
C ALA A 297 34.78 0.95 2.52
N PRO A 298 34.68 0.32 1.34
CA PRO A 298 34.69 -1.12 1.23
C PRO A 298 36.00 -1.66 1.81
N LYS A 299 35.92 -2.44 2.89
CA LYS A 299 37.05 -3.21 3.40
C LYS A 299 37.30 -4.37 2.44
N ILE A 300 38.48 -4.40 1.84
CA ILE A 300 38.99 -5.58 1.16
C ILE A 300 39.64 -6.43 2.27
N GLU A 301 39.04 -7.57 2.60
CA GLU A 301 39.71 -8.65 3.34
C GLU A 301 40.41 -9.59 2.35
#